data_AF-A0A3P6C3Y9-F1
#
_entry.id   AF-A0A3P6C3Y9-F1
#
_cell.length_a   1.000
_cell.length_b   1.000
_cell.length_c   1.000
_cell.angle_alpha   90.00
_cell.angle_beta   90.00
_cell.angle_gamma   90.00
#
_symmetry.space_group_name_H-M   'P 1'
#
loop_
_entity.id
_entity.type
_entity.pdbx_description
1 polymer ?
#
loop_
_entity_poly.entity_id
_entity_poly.type
_entity_poly.pdbx_seq_one_letter_code
_entity_poly.pdbx_strand_id
1 'polypeptide(L)'
;MYNIKTSNIAESINSALKRARGFPVQFLLEFIREKLGKWFLKRREDALSLPTQHSRGVEYLLAVRSEIADTMTVQPIDGWRFFVKGGKMDCVVDLEHGKCDCGVYAVEKIPCSHAIAARTSVGLHISTLVCPVYSKDFLFAGYSENIYPCLGQQVEEHT
;
A
#
# COMPACT_ATOMS: atom_id res chain seq x y z
N MET A 1 -9.56 7.66 1.95
CA MET A 1 -8.82 7.56 0.67
C MET A 1 -7.34 7.44 1.03
N TYR A 2 -6.73 6.27 0.84
CA TYR A 2 -5.29 6.11 1.03
C TYR A 2 -4.58 6.80 -0.13
N ASN A 3 -4.21 8.06 0.08
CA ASN A 3 -3.32 8.74 -0.85
C ASN A 3 -1.94 8.15 -0.65
N ILE A 4 -1.53 7.28 -1.58
CA ILE A 4 -0.22 6.62 -1.65
C ILE A 4 0.95 7.62 -1.54
N LYS A 5 0.70 8.92 -1.80
CA LYS A 5 1.77 9.92 -1.88
C LYS A 5 1.76 11.08 -0.90
N THR A 6 0.76 11.29 -0.05
CA THR A 6 0.83 12.18 1.13
C THR A 6 -0.57 12.51 1.64
N SER A 7 -0.92 11.98 2.80
CA SER A 7 -1.59 12.77 3.81
C SER A 7 -0.66 12.70 5.01
N ASN A 8 -0.19 13.83 5.54
CA ASN A 8 0.69 13.84 6.70
C ASN A 8 -0.02 13.05 7.82
N ILE A 9 0.53 11.88 8.15
CA ILE A 9 -0.09 10.95 9.12
C ILE A 9 -0.31 11.69 10.45
N ALA A 10 0.63 12.56 10.83
CA ALA A 10 0.51 13.38 12.01
C ALA A 10 -0.66 14.37 11.94
N GLU A 11 -0.92 15.01 10.78
CA GLU A 11 -2.09 15.89 10.62
C GLU A 11 -3.41 15.13 10.66
N SER A 12 -3.47 13.96 10.02
CA SER A 12 -4.67 13.12 10.02
C SER A 12 -5.01 12.65 11.44
N ILE A 13 -4.00 12.20 12.18
CA ILE A 13 -4.13 11.79 13.58
C ILE A 13 -4.49 13.01 14.44
N ASN A 14 -3.78 14.13 14.31
CA ASN A 14 -4.06 15.35 15.08
C ASN A 14 -5.48 15.88 14.84
N SER A 15 -5.95 15.83 13.59
CA SER A 15 -7.32 16.19 13.24
C SER A 15 -8.34 15.24 13.87
N ALA A 16 -8.09 13.92 13.81
CA ALA A 16 -8.95 12.91 14.43
C ALA A 16 -9.05 13.08 15.96
N LEU A 17 -7.95 13.48 16.61
CA LEU A 17 -7.84 13.64 18.06
C LEU A 17 -8.19 15.04 18.56
N LYS A 18 -8.46 16.00 17.68
CA LYS A 18 -8.71 17.41 18.05
C LYS A 18 -9.80 17.57 19.13
N ARG A 19 -10.85 16.73 19.06
CA ARG A 19 -11.97 16.74 20.02
C ARG A 19 -11.62 16.17 21.39
N ALA A 20 -10.53 15.42 21.53
CA ALA A 20 -10.15 14.76 22.78
C ALA A 20 -8.97 15.46 23.51
N ARG A 21 -8.34 16.47 22.90
CA ARG A 21 -7.13 17.14 23.44
C ARG A 21 -7.29 17.83 24.80
N GLY A 22 -8.50 18.18 25.22
CA GLY A 22 -8.77 18.85 26.50
C GLY A 22 -9.29 17.93 27.61
N PHE A 23 -9.39 16.62 27.35
CA PHE A 23 -9.96 15.67 28.29
C PHE A 23 -8.88 14.95 29.10
N PRO A 24 -9.22 14.32 30.25
CA PRO A 24 -8.30 13.50 31.01
C PRO A 24 -7.65 12.40 30.16
N VAL A 25 -6.42 11.99 30.51
CA VAL A 25 -5.64 10.98 29.77
C VAL A 25 -6.45 9.70 29.54
N GLN A 26 -7.20 9.25 30.56
CA GLN A 26 -8.05 8.06 30.45
C GLN A 26 -9.11 8.19 29.34
N PHE A 27 -9.74 9.35 29.20
CA PHE A 27 -10.72 9.60 28.14
C PHE A 27 -10.05 9.65 26.76
N LEU A 28 -8.86 10.25 26.67
CA LEU A 28 -8.10 10.30 25.42
C LEU A 28 -7.72 8.88 24.94
N LEU A 29 -7.27 8.02 25.85
CA LEU A 29 -6.95 6.62 25.54
C LEU A 29 -8.18 5.84 25.05
N GLU A 30 -9.32 5.99 25.74
CA GLU A 30 -10.57 5.34 25.35
C GLU A 30 -11.07 5.83 23.99
N PHE A 31 -10.97 7.14 23.73
CA PHE A 31 -11.30 7.73 22.44
C PHE A 31 -10.41 7.20 21.31
N ILE A 32 -9.10 7.11 21.54
CA ILE A 32 -8.14 6.54 20.57
C ILE A 32 -8.50 5.07 20.29
N ARG A 33 -8.72 4.28 21.35
CA ARG A 33 -9.09 2.86 21.26
C ARG A 33 -10.33 2.66 20.41
N GLU A 34 -11.40 3.42 20.67
CA GLU A 34 -12.65 3.34 19.91
C GLU A 34 -12.44 3.70 18.43
N LYS A 35 -11.67 4.76 18.14
CA LYS A 35 -11.36 5.17 16.77
C LYS A 35 -10.55 4.11 16.03
N LEU A 36 -9.51 3.56 16.66
CA LEU A 36 -8.70 2.50 16.07
C LEU A 36 -9.54 1.24 15.83
N GLY A 37 -10.40 0.84 16.77
CA GLY A 37 -11.28 -0.31 16.58
C GLY A 37 -12.19 -0.17 15.36
N LYS A 38 -12.86 0.99 15.21
CA LYS A 38 -13.68 1.29 14.04
C LYS A 38 -12.87 1.30 12.75
N TRP A 39 -11.65 1.83 12.78
CA TRP A 39 -10.76 1.87 11.63
C TRP A 39 -10.28 0.48 11.21
N PHE A 40 -9.87 -0.38 12.15
CA PHE A 40 -9.41 -1.73 11.87
C PHE A 40 -10.53 -2.58 11.27
N LEU A 41 -11.73 -2.53 11.86
CA LEU A 41 -12.91 -3.21 11.31
C LEU A 41 -13.19 -2.77 9.87
N LYS A 42 -13.29 -1.45 9.63
CA LYS A 42 -13.57 -0.91 8.30
C LYS A 42 -12.52 -1.33 7.27
N ARG A 43 -11.24 -1.34 7.64
CA ARG A 43 -10.13 -1.73 6.75
C ARG A 43 -10.15 -3.21 6.39
N ARG A 44 -10.54 -4.09 7.33
CA ARG A 44 -10.76 -5.52 7.03
C ARG A 44 -11.91 -5.71 6.05
N GLU A 45 -13.05 -5.05 6.29
CA GLU A 45 -14.20 -5.09 5.38
C GLU A 45 -13.83 -4.58 3.98
N ASP A 46 -13.11 -3.45 3.92
CA ASP A 46 -12.65 -2.87 2.67
C ASP A 46 -11.71 -3.86 1.94
N ALA A 47 -10.77 -4.48 2.65
CA ALA A 47 -9.88 -5.50 2.08
C ALA A 47 -10.66 -6.69 1.53
N LEU A 48 -11.59 -7.26 2.31
CA LEU A 48 -12.43 -8.39 1.88
C LEU A 48 -13.28 -8.05 0.65
N SER A 49 -13.76 -6.79 0.55
CA SER A 49 -14.57 -6.32 -0.57
C SER A 49 -13.79 -6.06 -1.87
N LEU A 50 -12.44 -6.10 -1.85
CA LEU A 50 -11.64 -5.89 -3.06
C LEU A 50 -11.90 -7.04 -4.06
N PRO A 51 -12.27 -6.72 -5.31
CA PRO A 51 -12.46 -7.72 -6.37
C PRO A 51 -11.14 -8.15 -7.03
N THR A 52 -10.05 -7.44 -6.76
CA THR A 52 -8.73 -7.60 -7.36
C THR A 52 -7.68 -8.01 -6.32
N GLN A 53 -6.50 -8.42 -6.81
CA GLN A 53 -5.39 -8.82 -5.93
C GLN A 53 -4.80 -7.65 -5.13
N HIS A 54 -4.83 -6.43 -5.65
CA HIS A 54 -4.31 -5.26 -4.97
C HIS A 54 -5.39 -4.22 -4.67
N SER A 55 -5.03 -3.22 -3.88
CA SER A 55 -5.90 -2.07 -3.62
C SER A 55 -6.24 -1.32 -4.92
N ARG A 56 -7.42 -0.67 -4.97
CA ARG A 56 -7.89 0.10 -6.13
C ARG A 56 -6.86 1.13 -6.64
N GLY A 57 -6.10 1.75 -5.74
CA GLY A 57 -5.06 2.73 -6.11
C GLY A 57 -3.87 2.11 -6.82
N VAL A 58 -3.48 0.89 -6.42
CA VAL A 58 -2.39 0.13 -7.06
C VAL A 58 -2.84 -0.38 -8.41
N GLU A 59 -4.04 -0.96 -8.51
CA GLU A 59 -4.59 -1.42 -9.78
C GLU A 59 -4.72 -0.28 -10.80
N TYR A 60 -5.19 0.88 -10.36
CA TYR A 60 -5.25 2.08 -11.21
C TYR A 60 -3.85 2.51 -11.70
N LEU A 61 -2.85 2.51 -10.80
CA LEU A 61 -1.49 2.87 -11.16
C LEU A 61 -0.87 1.88 -12.15
N LEU A 62 -1.14 0.59 -12.00
CA LEU A 62 -0.71 -0.45 -12.94
C LEU A 62 -1.35 -0.24 -14.30
N ALA A 63 -2.66 0.02 -14.37
CA ALA A 63 -3.36 0.29 -15.63
C ALA A 63 -2.73 1.48 -16.40
N VAL A 64 -2.55 2.62 -15.73
CA VAL A 64 -1.94 3.82 -16.34
C VAL A 64 -0.51 3.54 -16.82
N ARG A 65 0.29 2.77 -16.06
CA ARG A 65 1.66 2.46 -16.45
C ARG A 65 1.75 1.44 -17.58
N SER A 66 0.77 0.53 -17.68
CA SER A 66 0.68 -0.43 -18.78
C SER A 66 0.43 0.27 -20.11
N GLU A 67 -0.46 1.27 -20.15
CA GLU A 67 -0.69 2.08 -21.37
C GLU A 67 0.60 2.74 -21.88
N ILE A 68 1.46 3.20 -20.97
CA ILE A 68 2.77 3.76 -21.32
C ILE A 68 3.73 2.66 -21.78
N ALA A 69 3.72 1.50 -21.11
CA ALA A 69 4.58 0.37 -21.42
C ALA A 69 4.35 -0.17 -22.84
N ASP A 70 3.11 -0.15 -23.33
CA ASP A 70 2.73 -0.61 -24.67
C ASP A 70 3.38 0.22 -25.80
N THR A 71 3.88 1.42 -25.48
CA THR A 71 4.58 2.29 -26.43
C THR A 71 6.10 2.05 -26.47
N MET A 72 6.63 1.17 -25.61
CA MET A 72 8.07 0.97 -25.42
C MET A 72 8.61 -0.20 -26.24
N THR A 73 9.90 -0.13 -26.56
CA THR A 73 10.62 -1.24 -27.20
C THR A 73 11.56 -1.90 -26.19
N VAL A 74 11.54 -3.23 -26.12
CA VAL A 74 12.35 -3.99 -25.18
C VAL A 74 13.45 -4.77 -25.91
N GLN A 75 14.66 -4.69 -25.40
CA GLN A 75 15.80 -5.49 -25.82
C GLN A 75 16.32 -6.29 -24.63
N PRO A 76 16.35 -7.63 -24.69
CA PRO A 76 16.91 -8.45 -23.62
C PRO A 76 18.43 -8.23 -23.51
N ILE A 77 18.93 -8.17 -22.28
CA ILE A 77 20.38 -8.12 -21.95
C ILE A 77 20.82 -9.50 -21.46
N ASP A 78 20.10 -10.04 -20.48
CA ASP A 78 20.29 -11.39 -19.94
C ASP A 78 18.93 -11.99 -19.52
N GLY A 79 18.93 -13.08 -18.72
CA GLY A 79 17.70 -13.75 -18.29
C GLY A 79 16.78 -12.90 -17.39
N TRP A 80 17.30 -11.87 -16.75
CA TRP A 80 16.56 -11.02 -15.80
C TRP A 80 16.66 -9.52 -16.10
N ARG A 81 17.59 -9.12 -16.97
CA ARG A 81 17.86 -7.72 -17.32
C ARG A 81 17.48 -7.38 -18.74
N PHE A 82 16.90 -6.18 -18.88
CA PHE A 82 16.34 -5.70 -20.13
C PHE A 82 16.71 -4.23 -20.32
N PHE A 83 17.08 -3.86 -21.55
CA PHE A 83 17.16 -2.48 -21.96
C PHE A 83 15.82 -2.08 -22.59
N VAL A 84 15.15 -1.09 -22.02
CA VAL A 84 13.84 -0.64 -22.46
C VAL A 84 13.94 0.79 -23.00
N LYS A 85 13.58 0.96 -24.26
CA LYS A 85 13.54 2.26 -24.96
C LYS A 85 12.16 2.89 -24.89
N GLY A 86 12.10 4.19 -24.60
CA GLY A 86 10.88 4.98 -24.59
C GLY A 86 10.42 5.47 -23.22
N GLY A 87 9.23 6.09 -23.17
CA GLY A 87 8.77 6.83 -21.99
C GLY A 87 9.54 8.14 -21.79
N LYS A 88 9.91 8.45 -20.54
CA LYS A 88 10.68 9.68 -20.23
C LYS A 88 12.16 9.55 -20.55
N MET A 89 12.69 8.33 -20.48
CA MET A 89 14.09 8.02 -20.71
C MET A 89 14.22 6.51 -20.94
N ASP A 90 15.28 6.12 -21.65
CA ASP A 90 15.64 4.72 -21.77
C ASP A 90 16.19 4.20 -20.44
N CYS A 91 15.91 2.94 -20.10
CA CYS A 91 16.28 2.37 -18.81
C CYS A 91 16.73 0.92 -18.93
N VAL A 92 17.71 0.54 -18.11
CA VAL A 92 17.95 -0.84 -17.74
C VAL A 92 16.99 -1.23 -16.62
N VAL A 93 16.32 -2.36 -16.81
CA VAL A 93 15.40 -2.99 -15.85
C VAL A 93 16.04 -4.29 -15.37
N ASP A 94 16.01 -4.53 -14.06
CA ASP A 94 16.38 -5.79 -13.44
C ASP A 94 15.13 -6.36 -12.74
N LEU A 95 14.52 -7.38 -13.35
CA LEU A 95 13.28 -7.97 -12.86
C LEU A 95 13.49 -8.87 -11.64
N GLU A 96 14.67 -9.47 -11.48
CA GLU A 96 15.02 -10.32 -10.34
C GLU A 96 15.06 -9.51 -9.04
N HIS A 97 15.67 -8.33 -9.09
CA HIS A 97 15.85 -7.46 -7.92
C HIS A 97 14.79 -6.37 -7.79
N GLY A 98 13.84 -6.30 -8.73
CA GLY A 98 12.81 -5.28 -8.76
C GLY A 98 13.36 -3.85 -8.91
N LYS A 99 14.31 -3.66 -9.84
CA LYS A 99 14.99 -2.38 -10.05
C LYS A 99 14.81 -1.87 -11.48
N CYS A 100 14.87 -0.56 -11.61
CA CYS A 100 14.89 0.14 -12.90
C CYS A 100 15.66 1.45 -12.72
N ASP A 101 16.42 1.86 -13.72
CA ASP A 101 17.20 3.10 -13.70
C ASP A 101 16.36 4.36 -13.46
N CYS A 102 15.07 4.33 -13.79
CA CYS A 102 14.16 5.43 -13.47
C CYS A 102 13.89 5.60 -11.96
N GLY A 103 14.37 4.68 -11.11
CA GLY A 103 14.27 4.70 -9.65
C GLY A 103 12.90 4.36 -9.08
N VAL A 104 11.83 4.50 -9.88
CA VAL A 104 10.44 4.32 -9.45
C VAL A 104 10.20 2.93 -8.85
N TYR A 105 10.65 1.86 -9.51
CA TYR A 105 10.37 0.50 -9.06
C TYR A 105 11.04 0.20 -7.71
N ALA A 106 12.29 0.65 -7.53
CA ALA A 106 13.03 0.45 -6.29
C ALA A 106 12.40 1.19 -5.10
N VAL A 107 11.83 2.38 -5.33
CA VAL A 107 11.22 3.23 -4.29
C VAL A 107 9.80 2.82 -3.99
N GLU A 108 8.95 2.73 -5.01
CA GLU A 108 7.52 2.48 -4.83
C GLU A 108 7.21 1.00 -4.62
N LYS A 109 8.15 0.09 -4.93
CA LYS A 109 7.94 -1.37 -4.88
C LYS A 109 6.73 -1.85 -5.70
N ILE A 110 6.34 -1.02 -6.68
CA ILE A 110 5.32 -1.26 -7.70
C ILE A 110 6.06 -1.05 -9.04
N PRO A 111 5.91 -1.97 -10.02
CA PRO A 111 6.64 -1.86 -11.27
C PRO A 111 6.33 -0.53 -11.97
N CYS A 112 7.37 0.10 -12.52
CA CYS A 112 7.25 1.24 -13.41
C CYS A 112 6.84 0.77 -14.82
N SER A 113 6.53 1.70 -15.73
CA SER A 113 6.19 1.35 -17.12
C SER A 113 7.30 0.57 -17.82
N HIS A 114 8.58 0.88 -17.58
CA HIS A 114 9.69 0.09 -18.12
C HIS A 114 9.70 -1.35 -17.62
N ALA A 115 9.46 -1.55 -16.32
CA ALA A 115 9.41 -2.88 -15.73
C ALA A 115 8.20 -3.69 -16.25
N ILE A 116 7.08 -3.03 -16.51
CA ILE A 116 5.90 -3.64 -17.14
C ILE A 116 6.20 -4.05 -18.57
N ALA A 117 6.88 -3.20 -19.36
CA ALA A 117 7.27 -3.53 -20.72
C ALA A 117 8.21 -4.75 -20.74
N ALA A 118 9.26 -4.73 -19.92
CA ALA A 118 10.19 -5.86 -19.77
C ALA A 118 9.47 -7.15 -19.39
N ARG A 119 8.58 -7.10 -18.38
CA ARG A 119 7.73 -8.23 -17.97
C ARG A 119 6.92 -8.80 -19.12
N THR A 120 6.25 -7.94 -19.88
CA THR A 120 5.39 -8.34 -20.99
C THR A 120 6.20 -9.06 -22.07
N SER A 121 7.45 -8.65 -22.32
CA SER A 121 8.32 -9.31 -23.29
C SER A 121 8.68 -10.76 -22.94
N VAL A 122 8.65 -11.12 -21.65
CA VAL A 122 8.94 -12.47 -21.16
C VAL A 122 7.71 -13.24 -20.64
N GLY A 123 6.51 -12.66 -20.79
CA GLY A 123 5.26 -13.33 -20.42
C GLY A 123 5.04 -13.58 -18.92
N LEU A 124 5.79 -12.94 -18.02
CA LEU A 124 5.61 -13.08 -16.57
C LEU A 124 4.32 -12.42 -16.11
N HIS A 125 3.54 -12.97 -15.17
CA HIS A 125 2.31 -12.32 -14.71
C HIS A 125 2.58 -11.04 -13.89
N ILE A 126 1.79 -9.97 -14.06
CA ILE A 126 2.07 -8.67 -13.42
C ILE A 126 2.09 -8.74 -11.90
N SER A 127 1.28 -9.62 -11.31
CA SER A 127 1.21 -9.80 -9.86
C SER A 127 2.50 -10.32 -9.24
N THR A 128 3.41 -10.90 -10.03
CA THR A 128 4.70 -11.38 -9.52
C THR A 128 5.70 -10.24 -9.29
N LEU A 129 5.42 -9.05 -9.82
CA LEU A 129 6.30 -7.87 -9.74
C LEU A 129 5.82 -6.83 -8.71
N VAL A 130 4.57 -6.92 -8.26
CA VAL A 130 4.07 -6.01 -7.23
C VAL A 130 4.50 -6.55 -5.87
N CYS A 131 5.05 -5.69 -5.01
CA CYS A 131 5.45 -6.13 -3.67
C CYS A 131 4.24 -6.66 -2.87
N PRO A 132 4.39 -7.81 -2.18
CA PRO A 132 3.29 -8.45 -1.46
C PRO A 132 2.56 -7.54 -0.46
N VAL A 133 3.23 -6.52 0.09
CA VAL A 133 2.64 -5.54 1.01
C VAL A 133 1.45 -4.78 0.42
N TYR A 134 1.30 -4.75 -0.90
CA TYR A 134 0.17 -4.14 -1.60
C TYR A 134 -0.99 -5.10 -1.91
N SER A 135 -0.83 -6.39 -1.57
CA SER A 135 -1.87 -7.39 -1.79
C SER A 135 -3.03 -7.23 -0.82
N LYS A 136 -4.19 -7.71 -1.24
CA LYS A 136 -5.39 -7.86 -0.42
C LYS A 136 -5.12 -8.64 0.87
N ASP A 137 -4.33 -9.70 0.77
CA ASP A 137 -4.03 -10.59 1.91
C ASP A 137 -3.18 -9.88 2.96
N PHE A 138 -2.13 -9.16 2.54
CA PHE A 138 -1.32 -8.35 3.45
C PHE A 138 -2.12 -7.18 4.03
N LEU A 139 -3.00 -6.54 3.23
CA LEU A 139 -3.87 -5.49 3.74
C LEU A 139 -4.81 -6.02 4.81
N PHE A 140 -5.41 -7.20 4.61
CA PHE A 140 -6.27 -7.83 5.60
C PHE A 140 -5.48 -8.22 6.86
N ALA A 141 -4.35 -8.90 6.69
CA ALA A 141 -3.49 -9.35 7.78
C ALA A 141 -2.98 -8.18 8.64
N GLY A 142 -2.65 -7.03 8.03
CA GLY A 142 -2.21 -5.84 8.76
C GLY A 142 -3.27 -5.26 9.71
N TYR A 143 -4.54 -5.63 9.54
CA TYR A 143 -5.64 -5.21 10.40
C TYR A 143 -6.41 -6.39 11.00
N SER A 144 -5.85 -7.60 11.05
CA SER A 144 -6.57 -8.79 11.53
C SER A 144 -6.96 -8.70 13.01
N GLU A 145 -6.11 -8.07 13.83
CA GLU A 145 -6.30 -8.00 15.27
C GLU A 145 -7.54 -7.20 15.68
N ASN A 146 -8.21 -7.69 16.73
CA ASN A 146 -9.34 -7.02 17.34
C ASN A 146 -8.88 -6.10 18.46
N ILE A 147 -9.43 -4.88 18.47
CA ILE A 147 -9.23 -3.93 19.56
C ILE A 147 -10.44 -4.01 20.48
N TYR A 148 -10.25 -4.69 21.61
CA TYR A 148 -11.33 -4.93 22.57
C TYR A 148 -11.62 -3.69 23.43
N PRO A 149 -12.85 -3.54 23.94
CA PRO A 149 -13.16 -2.59 25.00
C PRO A 149 -12.39 -2.90 26.28
N CYS A 150 -11.97 -1.84 26.98
CA CYS A 150 -11.52 -2.00 28.36
C CYS A 150 -12.75 -2.36 29.20
N LEU A 151 -12.83 -3.61 29.66
CA LEU A 151 -13.77 -3.99 30.71
C LEU A 151 -13.31 -3.27 31.98
N GLY A 152 -14.11 -2.33 32.48
CA GLY A 152 -13.72 -1.54 33.64
C GLY A 152 -13.39 -2.45 34.82
N GLN A 153 -12.23 -2.23 35.46
CA GLN A 153 -12.04 -2.65 36.83
C GLN A 153 -13.13 -1.93 37.64
N GLN A 154 -14.07 -2.68 38.22
CA GLN A 154 -14.84 -2.16 39.33
C GLN A 154 -13.82 -1.79 40.40
N VAL A 155 -13.73 -0.50 40.69
CA VAL A 155 -13.07 -0.03 41.91
C VAL A 155 -13.93 -0.59 43.03
N GLU A 156 -13.49 -1.67 43.65
CA GLU A 156 -14.01 -2.08 44.95
C GLU A 156 -13.78 -0.91 45.90
N GLU A 157 -14.87 -0.21 46.25
CA GLU A 157 -14.91 0.69 47.40
C GLU A 157 -14.66 -0.16 48.64
N HIS A 158 -13.39 -0.28 49.05
CA HIS A 158 -13.07 -0.74 50.38
C HIS A 158 -13.34 0.40 51.36
N THR A 159 -14.43 0.20 52.11
CA THR A 159 -14.92 0.97 53.26
C THR A 159 -13.84 1.15 54.33
#